data_AF-A0ABD4UJT8-F1
#
_entry.id   AF-A0ABD4UJT8-F1
#
_cell.length_a   1.000
_cell.length_b   1.000
_cell.length_c   1.000
_cell.angle_alpha   90.00
_cell.angle_beta   90.00
_cell.angle_gamma   90.00
#
_symmetry.space_group_name_H-M   'P 1'
#
loop_
_entity.id
_entity.type
_entity.pdbx_description
1 polymer ?
#
loop_
_entity_poly.entity_id
_entity_poly.type
_entity_poly.pdbx_seq_one_letter_code
_entity_poly.pdbx_strand_id
1 'polypeptide(L)' 'MQTLKPRARQLSAFTWCVTNRNGISAFGPTLDGVLAAYFRCVLHTMTEPRR' A
#
# COMPACT_ATOMS: atom_id res chain seq x y z
N MET A 1 7.26 -3.85 -16.58
CA MET A 1 6.52 -3.57 -15.33
C MET A 1 7.54 -3.54 -14.19
N GLN A 2 7.97 -2.36 -13.74
CA GLN A 2 8.97 -2.27 -12.66
C GLN A 2 8.31 -2.76 -11.37
N THR A 3 8.87 -3.78 -10.72
CA THR A 3 8.26 -4.33 -9.49
C THR A 3 8.36 -3.29 -8.38
N LEU A 4 7.24 -2.64 -8.06
CA LEU A 4 7.15 -1.67 -6.96
C LEU A 4 7.11 -2.46 -5.67
N LYS A 5 8.29 -2.79 -5.11
CA LYS A 5 8.37 -3.41 -3.79
C LYS A 5 7.88 -2.39 -2.75
N PRO A 6 6.73 -2.60 -2.10
CA PRO A 6 6.28 -1.68 -1.08
C PRO A 6 7.17 -1.79 0.16
N ARG A 7 7.27 -0.71 0.93
CA ARG A 7 7.93 -0.70 2.24
C ARG A 7 6.85 -0.70 3.32
N ALA A 8 6.89 -1.70 4.19
CA ALA A 8 6.09 -1.73 5.41
C ALA A 8 6.88 -1.10 6.56
N ARG A 9 6.23 -0.27 7.36
CA ARG A 9 6.77 0.35 8.56
C ARG A 9 5.72 0.32 9.67
N GLN A 10 6.12 -0.13 10.85
CA GLN A 10 5.31 0.03 12.05
C GLN A 10 5.46 1.47 12.57
N LEU A 11 4.34 2.18 12.71
CA LEU A 11 4.29 3.55 13.24
C LEU A 11 3.99 3.57 14.74
N SER A 12 3.21 2.60 15.22
CA SER A 12 2.87 2.43 16.64
C SER A 12 2.56 0.96 16.94
N ALA A 13 2.29 0.62 18.20
CA ALA A 13 1.89 -0.73 18.61
C ALA A 13 0.67 -1.26 17.83
N PHE A 14 -0.22 -0.37 17.37
CA PHE A 14 -1.47 -0.70 16.69
C PHE A 14 -1.59 -0.01 15.33
N THR A 15 -0.47 0.34 14.69
CA THR A 15 -0.50 1.03 13.41
C THR A 15 0.66 0.64 12.53
N TRP A 16 0.33 0.08 11.38
CA TRP A 16 1.21 -0.21 10.27
C TRP A 16 0.94 0.75 9.13
N CYS A 17 2.00 1.07 8.40
CA CYS A 17 1.98 1.85 7.17
C CYS A 17 2.70 1.08 6.07
N VAL A 18 2.07 0.97 4.90
CA VAL A 18 2.69 0.43 3.69
C VAL A 18 2.71 1.52 2.64
N THR A 19 3.89 1.86 2.13
CA THR A 19 4.07 2.92 1.13
C THR A 19 4.93 2.45 -0.04
N ASN A 20 4.65 2.95 -1.26
CA ASN A 20 5.47 2.71 -2.44
C ASN A 20 6.10 4.00 -3.00
N ARG A 21 6.96 3.86 -4.02
CA ARG A 21 7.65 4.99 -4.67
C ARG A 21 6.70 5.94 -5.41
N ASN A 22 5.49 5.50 -5.74
CA ASN A 22 4.49 6.31 -6.43
C ASN A 22 3.65 7.17 -5.47
N GLY A 23 3.97 7.16 -4.17
CA GLY A 23 3.23 7.91 -3.16
C GLY A 23 1.92 7.27 -2.72
N ILE A 24 1.65 6.01 -3.12
CA ILE A 24 0.50 5.26 -2.60
C ILE A 24 0.84 4.76 -1.20
N SER A 25 -0.02 5.10 -0.24
CA SER A 25 0.11 4.69 1.16
C SER A 25 -1.17 4.05 1.67
N ALA A 26 -1.04 3.00 2.47
CA ALA A 26 -2.12 2.35 3.20
C ALA A 26 -1.76 2.28 4.69
N PHE A 27 -2.78 2.35 5.55
CA PHE A 27 -2.63 2.35 7.01
C PHE A 27 -3.63 1.40 7.65
N GLY A 28 -3.31 0.87 8.83
CA GLY A 28 -4.20 -0.04 9.55
C GLY A 28 -3.55 -0.72 10.75
N PRO A 29 -4.35 -1.46 11.54
CA PRO A 29 -3.90 -2.00 12.82
C PRO A 29 -2.98 -3.23 12.70
N THR A 30 -3.07 -3.97 11.60
CA THR A 30 -2.31 -5.20 11.35
C THR A 30 -1.58 -5.13 10.03
N LEU A 31 -0.39 -5.73 9.95
CA LEU A 31 0.41 -5.75 8.72
C LEU A 31 -0.36 -6.37 7.55
N ASP A 32 -1.01 -7.51 7.76
CA ASP A 32 -1.80 -8.20 6.72
C ASP A 32 -2.97 -7.36 6.20
N GLY A 33 -3.69 -6.68 7.09
CA GLY A 33 -4.79 -5.81 6.71
C GLY A 33 -4.32 -4.64 5.84
N VAL A 34 -3.18 -4.05 6.18
CA VAL A 34 -2.58 -2.96 5.41
C VAL A 34 -2.06 -3.44 4.06
N LEU A 35 -1.44 -4.62 3.98
CA LEU A 35 -1.01 -5.21 2.71
C LEU A 35 -2.19 -5.48 1.79
N ALA A 36 -3.28 -6.06 2.29
CA ALA A 36 -4.50 -6.29 1.52
C ALA A 36 -5.10 -4.98 0.99
N ALA A 37 -5.16 -3.93 1.82
CA ALA A 37 -5.60 -2.60 1.40
C ALA A 37 -4.68 -1.99 0.33
N TYR A 38 -3.35 -2.08 0.52
CA TYR A 38 -2.37 -1.60 -0.45
C TYR A 38 -2.53 -2.28 -1.81
N PHE A 39 -2.64 -3.61 -1.86
CA PHE A 39 -2.81 -4.33 -3.12
C PHE A 39 -4.13 -3.97 -3.83
N ARG A 40 -5.21 -3.71 -3.08
CA ARG A 40 -6.46 -3.19 -3.67
C ARG A 40 -6.27 -1.79 -4.26
N CYS A 41 -5.60 -0.87 -3.57
CA CYS A 41 -5.32 0.47 -4.09
C CYS A 41 -4.43 0.43 -5.33
N VAL A 42 -3.38 -0.40 -5.34
CA VAL A 42 -2.52 -0.59 -6.51
C VAL A 42 -3.31 -1.17 -7.67
N LEU A 43 -4.14 -2.19 -7.43
CA LEU A 43 -4.98 -2.77 -8.47
C LEU A 43 -5.90 -1.71 -9.07
N HIS A 44 -6.60 -0.93 -8.24
CA HIS A 44 -7.45 0.16 -8.69
C HIS A 44 -6.69 1.17 -9.58
N THR A 45 -5.54 1.64 -9.10
CA THR A 45 -4.69 2.61 -9.83
C THR A 45 -4.18 2.05 -11.16
N MET A 46 -3.89 0.75 -11.23
CA MET A 46 -3.43 0.09 -12.46
C MET A 46 -4.57 -0.15 -13.45
N THR A 47 -5.80 -0.31 -12.96
CA THR A 47 -7.00 -0.53 -13.78
C THR A 47 -7.67 0.77 -14.24
N GLU A 48 -7.39 1.90 -13.59
CA GLU A 48 -7.92 3.19 -14.01
C GLU A 48 -7.26 3.65 -15.32
N PRO A 49 -8.04 3.94 -16.37
CA PRO A 49 -7.50 4.57 -17.56
C PRO A 49 -6.99 5.97 -17.18
N ARG A 50 -5.70 6.23 -17.39
CA ARG A 50 -5.16 7.59 -17.33
C ARG A 50 -5.87 8.41 -18.40
N ARG A 51 -6.83 9.23 -17.99
CA ARG A 51 -7.46 10.25 -18.84
C ARG A 51 -6.55 11.47 -18.97
#